data_AF-A0A382ISX1-F1
#
_entry.id   AF-A0A382ISX1-F1
#
_cell.length_a   1.000
_cell.length_b   1.000
_cell.length_c   1.000
_cell.angle_alpha   90.00
_cell.angle_beta   90.00
_cell.angle_gamma   90.00
#
_symmetry.space_group_name_H-M   'P 1'
#
loop_
_entity.id
_entity.type
_entity.pdbx_description
1 polymer ?
#
loop_
_entity_poly.entity_id
_entity_poly.type
_entity_poly.pdbx_seq_one_letter_code
_entity_poly.pdbx_strand_id
1 'polypeptide(L)' 'MEGLLDSFDLVNLITIIEESFQISLSNEDLKEENFYSIKTISFLINDRLSQIK' A
#
# COMPACT_ATOMS: atom_id res chain seq x y z
N MET A 1 3.07 -21.66 -2.87
CA MET A 1 2.45 -21.09 -1.66
C MET A 1 1.53 -19.99 -2.14
N GLU A 2 0.24 -20.14 -1.95
CA GLU A 2 -0.71 -19.02 -2.09
C GLU A 2 -0.38 -18.02 -0.98
N GLY A 3 -0.22 -16.74 -1.35
CA GLY A 3 -0.04 -15.67 -0.36
C GLY A 3 -1.33 -15.46 0.44
N LEU A 4 -1.24 -14.74 1.56
CA LEU A 4 -2.40 -14.38 2.38
C LEU A 4 -3.35 -13.39 1.68
N LEU A 5 -2.85 -12.67 0.67
CA LEU A 5 -3.60 -11.70 -0.13
C LEU A 5 -3.62 -12.20 -1.57
N ASP A 6 -4.81 -12.29 -2.15
CA ASP A 6 -4.96 -12.45 -3.59
C ASP A 6 -4.96 -11.08 -4.30
N SER A 7 -5.12 -11.08 -5.63
CA SER A 7 -5.14 -9.84 -6.41
C SER A 7 -6.31 -8.92 -6.07
N PHE A 8 -7.47 -9.45 -5.67
CA PHE A 8 -8.62 -8.65 -5.28
C PHE A 8 -8.45 -8.06 -3.88
N ASP A 9 -7.91 -8.85 -2.95
CA ASP A 9 -7.57 -8.38 -1.61
C ASP A 9 -6.55 -7.24 -1.66
N LEU A 10 -5.57 -7.34 -2.56
CA LEU A 10 -4.57 -6.30 -2.76
C LEU A 10 -5.19 -4.99 -3.27
N VAL A 11 -6.10 -5.06 -4.25
CA VAL A 11 -6.83 -3.88 -4.74
C VAL A 11 -7.65 -3.23 -3.62
N ASN A 12 -8.38 -4.03 -2.84
CA ASN A 12 -9.15 -3.53 -1.70
C ASN A 12 -8.25 -2.88 -0.64
N LEU A 13 -7.10 -3.48 -0.33
CA LEU A 13 -6.12 -2.93 0.61
C LEU A 13 -5.60 -1.57 0.12
N ILE A 14 -5.26 -1.45 -1.16
CA ILE A 14 -4.82 -0.19 -1.78
C ILE A 14 -5.89 0.89 -1.60
N THR A 15 -7.15 0.59 -1.95
CA THR A 15 -8.26 1.53 -1.80
C THR A 15 -8.45 1.97 -0.35
N ILE A 16 -8.44 1.04 0.60
CA ILE A 16 -8.56 1.35 2.04
C ILE A 16 -7.42 2.25 2.50
N ILE A 17 -6.20 2.01 2.05
CA ILE A 17 -5.03 2.83 2.41
C ILE A 17 -5.18 4.26 1.88
N GLU A 18 -5.49 4.42 0.59
CA GLU A 18 -5.65 5.74 -0.02
C GLU A 18 -6.76 6.55 0.67
N GLU A 19 -7.92 5.92 0.91
CA GLU A 19 -9.05 6.56 1.59
C GLU A 19 -8.76 6.88 3.07
N SER A 20 -8.14 5.97 3.81
CA SER A 20 -7.92 6.14 5.25
C SER A 20 -6.85 7.20 5.56
N PHE A 21 -5.81 7.27 4.73
CA PHE A 21 -4.67 8.17 4.96
C PHE A 21 -4.71 9.42 4.07
N GLN A 22 -5.70 9.54 3.18
CA GLN A 22 -5.83 10.64 2.22
C GLN A 22 -4.56 10.83 1.39
N ILE A 23 -3.96 9.70 0.97
CA ILE A 23 -2.78 9.64 0.11
C ILE A 23 -3.16 9.08 -1.27
N SER A 24 -2.33 9.31 -2.28
CA SER A 24 -2.45 8.63 -3.57
C SER A 24 -1.22 7.77 -3.82
N LEU A 25 -1.44 6.55 -4.28
CA LEU A 25 -0.40 5.60 -4.66
C LEU A 25 -0.22 5.59 -6.16
N SER A 26 1.02 5.78 -6.61
CA SER A 26 1.40 5.74 -8.01
C SER A 26 1.70 4.33 -8.49
N ASN A 27 1.84 4.12 -9.80
CA ASN A 27 2.26 2.81 -10.34
C ASN A 27 3.60 2.31 -9.77
N GLU A 28 4.50 3.21 -9.34
CA GLU A 28 5.77 2.82 -8.72
C GLU A 28 5.58 2.27 -7.30
N ASP A 29 4.48 2.61 -6.65
CA ASP A 29 4.10 2.15 -5.32
C ASP A 29 3.48 0.77 -5.33
N LEU A 30 2.83 0.40 -6.45
CA LEU A 30 2.08 -0.85 -6.61
C LEU A 30 2.96 -2.09 -6.83
N LYS A 31 4.21 -2.07 -6.36
CA LYS A 31 5.13 -3.20 -6.41
C LYS A 31 4.89 -4.14 -5.23
N GLU A 32 4.97 -5.44 -5.48
CA GLU A 32 4.76 -6.48 -4.45
C GLU A 32 5.61 -6.27 -3.19
N GLU A 33 6.83 -5.75 -3.35
CA GLU A 33 7.77 -5.45 -2.25
C GLU A 33 7.19 -4.48 -1.21
N ASN A 34 6.33 -3.55 -1.62
CA ASN A 34 5.70 -2.60 -0.71
C ASN A 34 4.57 -3.24 0.10
N PHE A 35 3.95 -4.32 -0.41
CA PHE A 35 2.81 -5.01 0.21
C PHE A 35 3.17 -6.36 0.84
N TYR A 36 4.44 -6.74 0.82
CA TYR A 36 4.92 -8.04 1.31
C TYR A 36 4.72 -8.26 2.82
N SER A 37 4.75 -7.18 3.61
CA SER A 37 4.59 -7.26 5.07
C SER A 37 3.95 -5.99 5.64
N ILE A 38 3.40 -6.09 6.86
CA ILE A 38 2.90 -4.92 7.58
C ILE A 38 3.97 -3.83 7.73
N LYS A 39 5.25 -4.21 7.87
CA LYS A 39 6.36 -3.26 7.99
C LYS A 39 6.58 -2.46 6.71
N THR A 40 6.58 -3.12 5.55
CA THR A 40 6.77 -2.46 4.25
C THR A 40 5.57 -1.58 3.89
N ILE A 41 4.35 -2.04 4.22
CA ILE A 41 3.12 -1.24 4.04
C ILE A 41 3.18 0.02 4.90
N SER A 42 3.55 -0.12 6.18
CA SER A 42 3.68 1.03 7.07
C SER A 42 4.77 2.01 6.61
N PHE A 43 5.88 1.51 6.05
CA PHE A 43 6.90 2.36 5.47
C PHE A 43 6.37 3.15 4.27
N LEU A 44 5.68 2.49 3.32
CA LEU A 44 5.06 3.14 2.16
C LEU A 44 4.12 4.28 2.58
N ILE A 45 3.22 4.00 3.53
CA ILE A 45 2.23 4.97 4.01
C ILE A 45 2.94 6.20 4.60
N ASN A 46 3.94 6.00 5.45
CA ASN A 46 4.69 7.10 6.06
C ASN A 46 5.47 7.93 5.03
N ASP A 47 6.07 7.28 4.03
CA ASP A 47 6.80 7.96 2.95
C ASP A 47 5.85 8.88 2.17
N ARG A 48 4.68 8.38 1.76
CA ARG A 48 3.65 9.18 1.06
C ARG A 48 3.10 10.31 1.91
N LEU A 49 2.79 10.06 3.20
CA LEU A 49 2.36 11.12 4.13
C LEU A 49 3.41 12.23 4.29
N SER A 50 4.70 11.91 4.21
CA SER A 50 5.77 12.91 4.32
C SER A 50 5.84 13.87 3.12
N GLN A 51 5.36 13.44 1.96
CA GLN A 51 5.36 14.20 0.71
C GLN A 51 4.15 15.13 0.54
N ILE A 52 3.16 15.04 1.43
CA ILE A 52 1.97 15.90 1.44
C ILE A 52 2.23 17.23 2.18
N LYS A 53 3.35 17.33 2.92
CA LYS A 53 3.79 18.55 3.59
C LYS A 53 4.46 19.54 2.63
#